data_AF-A0ABC8L2R2-F1
#
_entry.id   AF-A0ABC8L2R2-F1
#
_cell.length_a   1.000
_cell.length_b   1.000
_cell.length_c   1.000
_cell.angle_alpha   90.00
_cell.angle_beta   90.00
_cell.angle_gamma   90.00
#
_symmetry.space_group_name_H-M   'P 1'
#
loop_
_entity.id
_entity.type
_entity.pdbx_description
1 polymer ?
#
loop_
_entity_poly.entity_id
_entity_poly.type
_entity_poly.pdbx_seq_one_letter_code
_entity_poly.pdbx_strand_id
1 'polypeptide(L)' 'MFHDNETVRIAAVRFLCVQKEFRSKGLLPVMIKGMIRRVNLKDIWQGAFCSDLLVATPVTTISH' A
#
# COMPACT_ATOMS: atom_id res chain seq x y z
N MET A 1 -26.37 -6.63 -11.70
CA MET A 1 -25.97 -5.65 -12.73
C MET A 1 -25.01 -4.67 -12.06
N PHE A 2 -23.71 -4.95 -12.12
CA PHE A 2 -22.65 -4.02 -11.71
C PHE A 2 -21.66 -4.00 -12.86
N HIS A 3 -21.90 -3.13 -13.85
CA HIS A 3 -20.98 -2.86 -14.94
C HIS A 3 -20.86 -1.35 -15.06
N ASP A 4 -20.38 -0.71 -13.98
CA ASP A 4 -19.65 0.52 -14.14
C ASP A 4 -18.19 0.11 -14.34
N ASN A 5 -17.75 0.11 -15.60
CA ASN A 5 -16.35 -0.07 -15.97
C ASN A 5 -15.57 1.22 -15.66
N GLU A 6 -15.69 1.70 -14.43
CA GLU A 6 -15.04 2.92 -13.97
C GLU A 6 -13.59 2.59 -13.60
N THR A 7 -12.66 3.16 -14.37
CA THR A 7 -11.24 2.94 -14.14
C THR A 7 -10.77 3.80 -12.98
N VAL A 8 -10.43 3.15 -11.87
CA VAL A 8 -9.89 3.83 -10.69
C VAL A 8 -8.38 4.00 -10.83
N ARG A 9 -7.88 5.22 -10.60
CA ARG A 9 -6.45 5.48 -10.47
C ARG A 9 -5.96 5.08 -9.08
N ILE A 10 -4.97 4.19 -9.02
CA ILE A 10 -4.44 3.60 -7.78
C ILE A 10 -2.92 3.76 -7.73
N ALA A 11 -2.36 4.03 -6.54
CA ALA A 11 -0.92 4.01 -6.32
C ALA A 11 -0.40 2.58 -6.06
N ALA A 12 0.51 2.10 -6.90
CA ALA A 12 1.18 0.82 -6.69
C ALA A 12 2.42 0.98 -5.79
N VAL A 13 2.44 0.30 -4.65
CA VAL A 13 3.56 0.30 -3.71
C VAL A 13 4.38 -0.97 -3.92
N ARG A 14 5.62 -0.83 -4.39
CA ARG A 14 6.52 -1.96 -4.70
C ARG A 14 7.62 -2.20 -3.69
N PHE A 15 8.20 -1.14 -3.15
CA PHE A 15 9.36 -1.24 -2.27
C PHE A 15 9.16 -0.39 -1.03
N LEU A 16 8.95 -1.06 0.10
CA LEU A 16 8.93 -0.46 1.42
C LEU A 16 9.86 -1.28 2.31
N CYS A 17 11.01 -0.71 2.64
CA CYS A 17 12.03 -1.38 3.43
C CYS A 17 12.49 -0.46 4.55
N VAL A 18 12.65 -1.03 5.74
CA VAL A 18 13.24 -0.39 6.91
C VAL A 18 14.46 -1.19 7.30
N GLN A 19 15.59 -0.51 7.50
CA GLN A 19 16.83 -1.12 8.00
C GLN A 19 16.56 -1.83 9.34
N LYS A 20 17.20 -2.98 9.55
CA LYS A 20 16.91 -3.89 10.67
C LYS A 20 16.93 -3.17 12.03
N GLU A 21 17.87 -2.25 12.23
CA GLU A 21 18.07 -1.46 13.45
C GLU A 21 16.93 -0.46 13.77
N PHE A 22 16.12 -0.09 12.78
CA PHE A 22 15.07 0.93 12.92
C PHE A 22 13.66 0.36 12.98
N ARG A 23 13.49 -0.98 12.89
CA ARG A 23 12.15 -1.61 12.89
C ARG A 23 11.40 -1.38 14.20
N SER A 24 12.10 -1.40 15.32
CA SER A 24 11.51 -1.16 16.64
C SER A 24 11.26 0.33 16.94
N LYS A 25 11.67 1.25 16.06
CA LYS A 25 11.57 2.71 16.27
C LYS A 25 10.32 3.34 15.64
N GLY A 26 9.39 2.54 15.11
CA GLY A 26 8.14 3.06 14.53
C GLY A 26 8.32 3.86 13.24
N LEU A 27 9.44 3.68 12.52
CA LEU A 27 9.71 4.41 11.27
C LEU A 27 8.76 3.99 10.13
N LEU A 28 8.33 2.73 10.11
CA LEU A 28 7.46 2.18 9.08
C LEU A 28 6.12 2.95 8.96
N PRO A 29 5.34 3.16 10.04
CA PRO A 29 4.15 4.01 10.00
C PRO A 29 4.39 5.44 9.47
N VAL A 30 5.52 6.06 9.83
CA VAL A 30 5.85 7.43 9.38
C VAL A 30 6.13 7.44 7.87
N MET A 31 6.86 6.44 7.36
CA MET A 31 7.11 6.29 5.93
C MET A 31 5.82 6.06 5.14
N ILE A 32 4.94 5.18 5.64
CA ILE A 32 3.62 4.92 5.03
C ILE A 32 2.80 6.21 5.01
N LYS A 33 2.71 6.95 6.13
CA LYS A 33 1.97 8.21 6.20
C LYS A 33 2.54 9.27 5.27
N GLY A 34 3.87 9.36 5.17
CA GLY A 34 4.55 10.27 4.24
C GLY A 34 4.29 9.93 2.78
N MET A 35 4.22 8.64 2.44
CA MET A 35 3.84 8.16 1.13
C MET A 35 2.38 8.49 0.81
N ILE A 36 1.44 8.13 1.70
CA ILE A 36 0.00 8.42 1.54
C ILE A 36 -0.21 9.93 1.34
N ARG A 37 0.45 10.78 2.14
CA ARG A 37 0.39 12.24 1.97
C ARG A 37 0.77 12.69 0.55
N ARG A 38 1.85 12.14 -0.02
CA ARG A 38 2.30 12.48 -1.39
C ARG A 38 1.37 11.95 -2.47
N VAL A 39 0.74 10.81 -2.24
CA VAL A 39 -0.24 10.20 -3.16
C VAL A 39 -1.53 11.03 -3.15
N ASN A 40 -2.01 11.43 -1.98
CA ASN A 40 -3.19 12.28 -1.83
C ASN A 40 -3.00 13.67 -2.48
N LEU A 41 -1.79 14.25 -2.43
CA LEU A 41 -1.48 15.50 -3.14
C LEU A 41 -1.57 15.39 -4.67
N LYS A 42 -1.57 14.18 -5.21
CA LYS A 42 -1.78 13.90 -6.65
C LYS A 42 -3.23 13.49 -6.96
N ASP A 43 -4.15 13.69 -6.01
CA ASP A 43 -5.55 13.31 -6.11
C ASP A 43 -5.77 11.81 -6.35
N ILE A 44 -4.93 10.98 -5.72
CA ILE A 44 -5.08 9.52 -5.69
C ILE A 44 -5.36 9.13 -4.25
N TRP A 45 -6.40 8.33 -4.03
CA TRP A 45 -6.89 7.98 -2.69
C TRP A 45 -6.83 6.49 -2.38
N GLN A 46 -6.45 5.68 -3.38
CA GLN A 46 -6.36 4.23 -3.28
C GLN A 46 -4.92 3.78 -3.52
N GLY A 47 -4.51 2.73 -2.80
CA GLY A 47 -3.19 2.13 -2.92
C GLY A 47 -3.25 0.61 -2.93
N ALA A 48 -2.43 -0.02 -3.77
CA ALA A 48 -2.28 -1.46 -3.84
C ALA A 48 -0.84 -1.85 -3.52
N PHE A 49 -0.68 -2.88 -2.69
CA PHE A 49 0.62 -3.46 -2.36
C PHE A 49 0.48 -4.97 -2.30
N CYS A 50 1.57 -5.67 -2.59
CA CYS A 50 1.69 -7.09 -2.35
C CYS A 50 2.68 -7.31 -1.21
N SER A 51 2.42 -8.29 -0.37
CA SER A 51 3.26 -8.70 0.74
C SER A 51 3.31 -10.22 0.76
N ASP A 52 4.46 -10.77 1.17
CA ASP A 52 4.68 -12.19 1.39
C ASP A 52 4.10 -12.67 2.74
N LEU A 53 3.93 -11.74 3.69
CA LEU A 53 3.22 -11.98 4.94
C LEU A 53 1.71 -11.72 4.79
N LEU A 54 0.89 -12.54 5.46
CA LEU A 54 -0.56 -12.31 5.59
C LEU A 54 -0.82 -11.02 6.39
N VAL A 55 -1.30 -9.99 5.68
CA VAL A 55 -1.81 -8.75 6.28
C VAL A 55 -3.32 -8.88 6.46
N ALA A 56 -3.91 -8.09 7.36
CA ALA A 56 -5.35 -8.10 7.62
C ALA A 56 -6.15 -7.92 6.32
N THR A 57 -7.02 -8.89 6.03
CA THR A 57 -7.97 -8.92 4.90
C THR A 57 -7.35 -8.61 3.54
N PRO A 58 -6.60 -9.55 2.93
CA PRO A 58 -6.11 -9.38 1.56
C PRO A 58 -7.28 -9.41 0.57
N VAL A 59 -7.23 -8.55 -0.45
CA VAL A 59 -8.21 -8.56 -1.56
C VAL A 59 -8.07 -9.86 -2.38
N THR A 60 -6.84 -10.33 -2.55
CA THR A 60 -6.52 -11.59 -3.20
C THR A 60 -5.31 -12.22 -2.54
N THR A 61 -5.29 -13.54 -2.46
CA THR A 61 -4.13 -14.33 -2.06
C THR A 61 -3.67 -15.13 -3.27
N ILE A 62 -2.38 -15.06 -3.59
CA ILE A 62 -1.78 -15.87 -4.65
C ILE A 62 -0.93 -16.92 -3.95
N SER A 63 -1.30 -18.20 -4.12
CA SER A 63 -0.45 -19.31 -3.72
C SER A 63 0.63 -19.51 -4.76
N HIS A 64 1.89 -19.52 -4.30
CA HIS A 64 3.04 -19.95 -5.11
C HIS A 64 3.14 -21.49 -5.11
#